data_AF-A0A929VDK2-F1
#
_entry.id   AF-A0A929VDK2-F1
#
_cell.length_a   1.000
_cell.length_b   1.000
_cell.length_c   1.000
_cell.angle_alpha   90.00
_cell.angle_beta   90.00
_cell.angle_gamma   90.00
#
_symmetry.space_group_name_H-M   'P 1'
#
loop_
_entity.id
_entity.type
_entity.pdbx_description
1 polymer ?
#
loop_
_entity_poly.entity_id
_entity_poly.type
_entity_poly.pdbx_seq_one_letter_code
_entity_poly.pdbx_strand_id
1 'polypeptide(L)'
;DLPALFEEYDQLAQFLLKRHREGRDFHFFHFDIDLTGGPCVAKRLSGCGSGCEYLGVTPWGELYPCHQFVGNEKFILGDVFHGVNRTDLVGEFKACNVYTKKECRNCFARYYCSGGCAANAYNFTGDINGTYSIGCELQRKRVECAIMIQAALAEEDSSPNEEADESE
;
A
#
# COMPACT_ATOMS: atom_id res chain seq x y z
N ASP A 1 -20.59 8.31 -1.02
CA ASP A 1 -19.32 8.42 -0.27
C ASP A 1 -18.08 8.33 -1.15
N LEU A 2 -17.85 7.21 -1.86
CA LEU A 2 -16.65 7.06 -2.72
C LEU A 2 -16.41 8.20 -3.74
N PRO A 3 -17.41 8.69 -4.49
CA PRO A 3 -17.19 9.79 -5.43
C PRO A 3 -16.68 11.07 -4.76
N ALA A 4 -17.21 11.39 -3.57
CA ALA A 4 -16.76 12.54 -2.80
C ALA A 4 -15.31 12.33 -2.32
N LEU A 5 -14.96 11.13 -1.83
CA LEU A 5 -13.58 10.83 -1.44
C LEU A 5 -12.60 10.89 -2.61
N PHE A 6 -13.02 10.49 -3.81
CA PHE A 6 -12.18 10.58 -5.01
C PHE A 6 -11.90 12.02 -5.39
N GLU A 7 -12.92 12.87 -5.34
CA GLU A 7 -12.80 14.31 -5.56
C GLU A 7 -11.81 14.94 -4.57
N GLU A 8 -11.88 14.59 -3.29
CA GLU A 8 -10.91 15.08 -2.28
C GLU A 8 -9.47 14.62 -2.56
N TYR A 9 -9.26 13.40 -3.06
CA TYR A 9 -7.92 12.95 -3.49
C TYR A 9 -7.42 13.71 -4.72
N ASP A 10 -8.29 14.03 -5.67
CA ASP A 10 -7.93 14.82 -6.85
C ASP A 10 -7.55 16.25 -6.45
N GLN A 11 -8.34 16.87 -5.57
CA GLN A 11 -8.04 18.19 -5.02
C GLN A 11 -6.71 18.19 -4.25
N LEU A 12 -6.45 17.16 -3.44
CA LEU A 12 -5.17 17.02 -2.73
C LEU A 12 -3.99 16.88 -3.69
N ALA A 13 -4.14 16.10 -4.77
CA ALA A 13 -3.09 15.91 -5.77
C ALA A 13 -2.78 17.20 -6.53
N GLN A 14 -3.80 17.94 -6.96
CA GLN A 14 -3.64 19.25 -7.59
C GLN A 14 -3.04 20.27 -6.63
N PHE A 15 -3.45 20.23 -5.36
CA PHE A 15 -2.88 21.09 -4.33
C PHE A 15 -1.40 20.82 -4.16
N LEU A 16 -0.96 19.57 -4.05
CA LEU A 16 0.46 19.19 -3.95
C LEU A 16 1.28 19.75 -5.12
N LEU A 17 0.82 19.58 -6.36
CA LEU A 17 1.49 20.16 -7.55
C LEU A 17 1.58 21.69 -7.47
N LYS A 18 0.51 22.37 -7.06
CA LYS A 18 0.54 23.82 -6.84
C LYS A 18 1.56 24.21 -5.78
N ARG A 19 1.62 23.51 -4.65
CA ARG A 19 2.58 23.80 -3.57
C ARG A 19 4.03 23.59 -4.02
N HIS A 20 4.26 22.58 -4.87
CA HIS A 20 5.55 22.30 -5.50
C HIS A 20 6.03 23.45 -6.38
N ARG A 21 5.18 23.90 -7.31
CA ARG A 21 5.47 25.06 -8.17
C ARG A 21 5.72 26.35 -7.40
N GLU A 22 5.13 26.49 -6.22
CA GLU A 22 5.34 27.63 -5.32
C GLU A 22 6.61 27.49 -4.44
N GLY A 23 7.38 26.40 -4.57
CA GLY A 23 8.57 26.14 -3.75
C GLY A 23 8.26 25.87 -2.27
N ARG A 24 7.04 25.42 -1.96
CA ARG A 24 6.59 25.19 -0.58
C ARG A 24 5.97 23.80 -0.42
N ASP A 25 6.72 22.79 -0.84
CA ASP A 25 6.37 21.38 -0.76
C ASP A 25 5.98 20.92 0.64
N PHE A 26 5.13 19.88 0.68
CA PHE A 26 4.94 19.08 1.88
C PHE A 26 4.83 17.61 1.50
N HIS A 27 5.27 16.76 2.41
CA HIS A 27 5.39 15.33 2.16
C HIS A 27 4.06 14.62 2.45
N PHE A 28 3.53 13.91 1.44
CA PHE A 28 2.38 13.04 1.59
C PHE A 28 2.70 11.63 1.07
N PHE A 29 3.21 10.79 1.97
CA PHE A 29 3.79 9.48 1.64
C PHE A 29 2.89 8.52 0.86
N HIS A 30 1.56 8.69 0.87
CA HIS A 30 0.67 7.83 0.10
C HIS A 30 0.73 8.08 -1.42
N PHE A 31 1.31 9.20 -1.85
CA PHE A 31 1.58 9.48 -3.27
C PHE A 31 3.02 9.22 -3.68
N ASP A 32 3.86 8.75 -2.76
CA ASP A 32 5.22 8.32 -3.07
C ASP A 32 5.16 6.99 -3.82
N ILE A 33 5.33 7.04 -5.15
CA ILE A 33 5.45 5.85 -5.98
C ILE A 33 6.73 5.93 -6.81
N ASP A 34 7.38 4.78 -6.97
CA ASP A 34 8.51 4.64 -7.89
C ASP A 34 8.01 4.01 -9.19
N LEU A 35 7.98 4.81 -10.27
CA LEU A 35 7.59 4.36 -11.61
C LEU A 35 8.75 3.73 -12.38
N THR A 36 9.99 3.89 -11.92
CA THR A 36 11.20 3.45 -12.64
C THR A 36 11.68 2.09 -12.14
N GLY A 37 11.92 1.94 -10.85
CA GLY A 37 12.35 0.69 -10.21
C GLY A 37 11.18 -0.20 -9.80
N GLY A 38 10.03 0.41 -9.50
CA GLY A 38 8.85 -0.27 -9.00
C GLY A 38 9.09 -1.08 -7.71
N PRO A 39 8.05 -1.71 -7.15
CA PRO A 39 8.25 -2.63 -6.05
C PRO A 39 9.01 -3.86 -6.55
N CYS A 40 10.09 -4.24 -5.86
CA CYS A 40 10.85 -5.45 -6.15
C CYS A 40 9.96 -6.70 -6.00
N VAL A 41 10.37 -7.82 -6.60
CA VAL A 41 9.61 -9.09 -6.57
C VAL A 41 9.28 -9.51 -5.13
N ALA A 42 10.20 -9.31 -4.19
CA ALA A 42 9.96 -9.60 -2.77
C ALA A 42 8.77 -8.82 -2.22
N LYS A 43 8.69 -7.49 -2.43
CA LYS A 43 7.54 -6.68 -1.99
C LYS A 43 6.22 -7.12 -2.63
N ARG A 44 6.25 -7.50 -3.92
CA ARG A 44 5.04 -7.99 -4.63
C ARG A 44 4.49 -9.29 -4.03
N LEU A 45 5.38 -10.16 -3.54
CA LEU A 45 5.03 -11.46 -2.97
C LEU A 45 4.72 -11.38 -1.48
N SER A 46 5.48 -10.61 -0.71
CA SER A 46 5.35 -10.55 0.75
C SER A 46 4.29 -9.54 1.22
N GLY A 47 3.92 -8.55 0.39
CA GLY A 47 3.00 -7.50 0.79
C GLY A 47 3.53 -6.74 2.02
N CYS A 48 2.71 -6.63 3.07
CA CYS A 48 3.16 -6.05 4.34
C CYS A 48 3.94 -7.03 5.25
N GLY A 49 4.04 -8.30 4.86
CA GLY A 49 4.75 -9.33 5.62
C GLY A 49 4.00 -9.90 6.82
N SER A 50 2.75 -9.48 7.09
CA SER A 50 2.00 -9.92 8.27
C SER A 50 1.90 -11.45 8.35
N GLY A 51 2.23 -12.03 9.49
CA GLY A 51 2.12 -13.48 9.71
C GLY A 51 3.28 -14.31 9.18
N CYS A 52 4.28 -13.69 8.53
CA CYS A 52 5.46 -14.39 8.04
C CYS A 52 6.77 -13.63 8.33
N GLU A 53 6.91 -12.40 7.82
CA GLU A 53 8.11 -11.56 7.95
C GLU A 53 7.92 -10.43 8.99
N TYR A 54 6.67 -10.13 9.33
CA TYR A 54 6.26 -9.15 10.31
C TYR A 54 5.28 -9.78 11.29
N LEU A 55 5.50 -9.55 12.59
CA LEU A 55 4.69 -10.07 13.69
C LEU A 55 4.39 -8.96 14.71
N GLY A 56 3.18 -8.97 15.25
CA GLY A 56 2.83 -8.21 16.45
C GLY A 56 3.13 -9.02 17.70
N VAL A 57 3.56 -8.36 18.77
CA VAL A 57 3.84 -8.98 20.08
C VAL A 57 2.97 -8.31 21.15
N THR A 58 2.27 -9.11 21.95
CA THR A 58 1.49 -8.59 23.09
C THR A 58 2.39 -8.39 24.32
N PRO A 59 1.97 -7.61 25.34
CA PRO A 59 2.73 -7.47 26.59
C PRO A 59 2.96 -8.80 27.33
N TRP A 60 2.14 -9.82 27.06
CA TRP A 60 2.26 -11.17 27.61
C TRP A 60 3.18 -12.08 26.80
N GLY A 61 3.70 -11.59 25.67
CA GLY A 61 4.63 -12.30 24.81
C GLY A 61 4.00 -13.07 23.67
N GLU A 62 2.67 -13.01 23.46
CA GLU A 62 2.00 -13.73 22.37
C GLU A 62 2.34 -13.10 21.01
N LEU A 63 2.55 -13.94 20.01
CA LEU A 63 2.84 -13.54 18.64
C LEU A 63 1.57 -13.57 17.80
N TYR A 64 1.32 -12.49 17.06
CA TYR A 64 0.19 -12.34 16.14
C TYR A 64 0.68 -11.93 14.74
N PRO A 65 -0.10 -12.18 13.66
CA PRO A 65 0.27 -11.79 12.31
C PRO A 65 0.52 -10.29 12.15
N CYS A 66 -0.28 -9.46 12.82
CA CYS A 66 -0.04 -8.03 12.97
C CYS A 66 -0.83 -7.49 14.16
N HIS A 67 -0.68 -6.20 14.45
CA HIS A 67 -1.39 -5.56 15.56
C HIS A 67 -2.92 -5.62 15.42
N GLN A 68 -3.46 -5.67 14.20
CA GLN A 68 -4.92 -5.74 13.97
C GLN A 68 -5.55 -7.09 14.35
N PHE A 69 -4.74 -8.15 14.51
CA PHE A 69 -5.22 -9.47 14.92
C PHE A 69 -5.13 -9.72 16.43
N VAL A 70 -4.47 -8.83 17.18
CA VAL A 70 -4.31 -8.94 18.63
C VAL A 70 -5.69 -9.00 19.29
N GLY A 71 -5.89 -9.97 20.19
CA GLY A 71 -7.16 -10.23 20.86
C GLY A 71 -8.05 -11.28 20.18
N ASN A 72 -7.68 -11.78 19.00
CA ASN A 72 -8.35 -12.93 18.38
C ASN A 72 -7.50 -14.20 18.52
N GLU A 73 -7.79 -15.00 19.54
CA GLU A 73 -7.01 -16.22 19.89
C GLU A 73 -6.77 -17.18 18.71
N LYS A 74 -7.65 -17.19 17.69
CA LYS A 74 -7.49 -18.00 16.48
C LYS A 74 -6.19 -17.70 15.72
N PHE A 75 -5.70 -16.47 15.85
CA PHE A 75 -4.52 -15.95 15.16
C PHE A 75 -3.27 -15.89 16.04
N ILE A 76 -3.27 -16.47 17.24
CA ILE A 76 -2.02 -16.63 18.00
C ILE A 76 -1.10 -17.57 17.22
N LEU A 77 0.10 -17.11 16.91
CA LEU A 77 1.12 -17.85 16.16
C LEU A 77 2.09 -18.63 17.06
N GLY A 78 2.16 -18.25 18.33
CA GLY A 78 3.12 -18.73 19.31
C GLY A 78 3.42 -17.63 20.34
N ASP A 79 4.58 -17.68 20.96
CA ASP A 79 5.02 -16.67 21.92
C ASP A 79 6.53 -16.40 21.82
N VAL A 80 7.01 -15.30 22.41
CA VAL A 80 8.42 -14.90 22.35
C VAL A 80 9.37 -15.81 23.12
N PHE A 81 8.86 -16.66 24.02
CA PHE A 81 9.67 -17.56 24.84
C PHE A 81 9.90 -18.90 24.14
N HIS A 82 8.90 -19.42 23.43
CA HIS A 82 8.95 -20.70 22.72
C HIS A 82 9.05 -20.57 21.19
N GLY A 83 8.86 -19.35 20.66
CA GLY A 83 8.83 -19.06 19.24
C GLY A 83 7.48 -19.35 18.57
N VAL A 84 7.48 -19.32 17.24
CA VAL A 84 6.31 -19.59 16.41
C VAL A 84 6.06 -21.09 16.32
N ASN A 85 4.85 -21.54 16.64
CA ASN A 85 4.45 -22.96 16.61
C ASN A 85 3.24 -23.26 15.70
N ARG A 86 2.51 -22.23 15.23
CA ARG A 86 1.41 -22.37 14.26
C ARG A 86 1.89 -22.24 12.82
N THR A 87 2.69 -23.20 12.38
CA THR A 87 3.25 -23.22 11.02
C THR A 87 2.19 -23.33 9.92
N ASP A 88 1.03 -23.90 10.24
CA ASP A 88 -0.16 -23.91 9.39
C ASP A 88 -0.59 -22.47 9.04
N LEU A 89 -0.77 -21.64 10.06
CA LEU A 89 -1.23 -20.26 9.89
C LEU A 89 -0.15 -19.40 9.21
N VAL A 90 1.13 -19.58 9.56
CA VAL A 90 2.24 -18.93 8.84
C VAL A 90 2.20 -19.28 7.35
N GLY A 91 1.93 -20.54 7.01
CA GLY A 91 1.79 -20.99 5.63
C GLY A 91 0.65 -20.30 4.89
N GLU A 92 -0.51 -20.15 5.54
CA GLU A 92 -1.67 -19.43 4.99
C GLU A 92 -1.34 -17.96 4.71
N PHE A 93 -0.74 -17.25 5.67
CA PHE A 93 -0.35 -15.84 5.49
C PHE A 93 0.72 -15.68 4.40
N LYS A 94 1.70 -16.59 4.32
CA LYS A 94 2.71 -16.58 3.26
C LYS A 94 2.11 -16.80 1.86
N ALA A 95 1.05 -17.59 1.77
CA ALA A 95 0.34 -17.83 0.51
C ALA A 95 -0.63 -16.68 0.15
N CYS A 96 -0.99 -15.81 1.09
CA CYS A 96 -1.88 -14.67 0.86
C CYS A 96 -1.13 -13.51 0.18
N ASN A 97 -1.16 -13.47 -1.14
CA ASN A 97 -0.47 -12.43 -1.92
C ASN A 97 -1.23 -12.07 -3.20
N VAL A 98 -0.72 -11.07 -3.91
CA VAL A 98 -1.34 -10.52 -5.12
C VAL A 98 -1.58 -11.56 -6.24
N TYR A 99 -0.80 -12.64 -6.28
CA TYR A 99 -0.93 -13.68 -7.32
C TYR A 99 -2.00 -14.72 -6.99
N THR A 100 -2.33 -14.91 -5.71
CA THR A 100 -3.31 -15.91 -5.26
C THR A 100 -4.73 -15.36 -5.16
N LYS A 101 -4.87 -14.04 -4.98
CA LYS A 101 -6.17 -13.34 -4.94
C LYS A 101 -6.76 -13.14 -6.35
N LYS A 102 -7.97 -13.68 -6.60
CA LYS A 102 -8.60 -13.67 -7.94
C LYS A 102 -8.89 -12.24 -8.43
N GLU A 103 -9.34 -11.38 -7.52
CA GLU A 103 -9.69 -9.98 -7.78
C GLU A 103 -8.46 -9.15 -8.17
N CYS A 104 -7.28 -9.53 -7.69
CA CYS A 104 -6.03 -8.85 -8.03
C CYS A 104 -5.53 -9.16 -9.45
N ARG A 105 -5.99 -10.27 -10.07
CA ARG A 105 -5.48 -10.75 -11.36
C ARG A 105 -5.62 -9.71 -12.48
N ASN A 106 -6.70 -8.94 -12.50
CA ASN A 106 -6.97 -7.95 -13.55
C ASN A 106 -6.88 -6.49 -13.05
N CYS A 107 -6.32 -6.26 -11.85
CA CYS A 107 -6.21 -4.94 -11.26
C CYS A 107 -4.93 -4.21 -11.74
N PHE A 108 -5.06 -2.98 -12.24
CA PHE A 108 -3.92 -2.18 -12.69
C PHE A 108 -2.96 -1.83 -11.54
N ALA A 109 -3.49 -1.65 -10.33
CA ALA A 109 -2.72 -1.26 -9.14
C ALA A 109 -2.07 -2.45 -8.42
N ARG A 110 -2.24 -3.69 -8.91
CA ARG A 110 -1.91 -4.91 -8.16
C ARG A 110 -0.46 -4.95 -7.67
N TYR A 111 0.49 -4.48 -8.48
CA TYR A 111 1.90 -4.49 -8.10
C TYR A 111 2.26 -3.33 -7.16
N TYR A 112 1.53 -2.22 -7.20
CA TYR A 112 1.73 -1.10 -6.27
C TYR A 112 1.13 -1.37 -4.88
N CYS A 113 0.00 -2.08 -4.81
CA CYS A 113 -0.68 -2.38 -3.54
C CYS A 113 -0.32 -3.74 -2.92
N SER A 114 0.32 -4.64 -3.68
CA SER A 114 0.79 -5.96 -3.24
C SER A 114 -0.29 -6.86 -2.61
N GLY A 115 -1.56 -6.67 -2.97
CA GLY A 115 -2.67 -7.53 -2.52
C GLY A 115 -3.46 -7.01 -1.31
N GLY A 116 -3.14 -5.84 -0.77
CA GLY A 116 -3.92 -5.17 0.27
C GLY A 116 -3.69 -5.69 1.70
N CYS A 117 -4.61 -5.35 2.61
CA CYS A 117 -4.50 -5.66 4.03
C CYS A 117 -5.25 -6.94 4.40
N ALA A 118 -4.54 -7.96 4.90
CA ALA A 118 -5.12 -9.22 5.35
C ALA A 118 -6.11 -9.06 6.51
N ALA A 119 -5.86 -8.12 7.43
CA ALA A 119 -6.76 -7.85 8.54
C ALA A 119 -8.10 -7.25 8.08
N ASN A 120 -8.06 -6.31 7.13
CA ASN A 120 -9.29 -5.77 6.53
C ASN A 120 -10.03 -6.86 5.74
N ALA A 121 -9.32 -7.68 4.95
CA ALA A 121 -9.96 -8.80 4.26
C ALA A 121 -10.71 -9.70 5.27
N TYR A 122 -10.03 -10.14 6.33
CA TYR A 122 -10.64 -10.98 7.35
C TYR A 122 -11.82 -10.32 8.06
N ASN A 123 -11.71 -9.06 8.49
CA ASN A 123 -12.77 -8.37 9.22
C ASN A 123 -14.05 -8.17 8.38
N PHE A 124 -13.92 -8.03 7.06
CA PHE A 124 -15.05 -7.78 6.18
C PHE A 124 -15.59 -9.04 5.48
N THR A 125 -14.76 -10.07 5.27
CA THR A 125 -15.16 -11.28 4.52
C THR A 125 -15.03 -12.58 5.32
N GLY A 126 -14.39 -12.55 6.50
CA GLY A 126 -14.07 -13.74 7.28
C GLY A 126 -12.91 -14.58 6.72
N ASP A 127 -12.23 -14.10 5.67
CA ASP A 127 -11.15 -14.81 4.97
C ASP A 127 -10.00 -13.84 4.66
N ILE A 128 -8.78 -14.17 5.11
CA ILE A 128 -7.57 -13.38 4.82
C ILE A 128 -7.26 -13.34 3.32
N ASN A 129 -7.70 -14.34 2.56
CA ASN A 129 -7.56 -14.39 1.10
C ASN A 129 -8.59 -13.52 0.38
N GLY A 130 -9.62 -13.04 1.06
CA GLY A 130 -10.58 -12.09 0.52
C GLY A 130 -9.97 -10.74 0.15
N THR A 131 -10.81 -9.86 -0.38
CA THR A 131 -10.47 -8.45 -0.62
C THR A 131 -11.47 -7.53 0.04
N TYR A 132 -11.00 -6.39 0.52
CA TYR A 132 -11.85 -5.33 1.04
C TYR A 132 -12.11 -4.32 -0.08
N SER A 133 -13.28 -4.41 -0.72
CA SER A 133 -13.62 -3.67 -1.95
C SER A 133 -13.41 -2.16 -1.83
N ILE A 134 -13.94 -1.53 -0.77
CA ILE A 134 -13.79 -0.08 -0.53
C ILE A 134 -12.31 0.30 -0.40
N GLY A 135 -11.51 -0.50 0.33
CA GLY A 135 -10.07 -0.28 0.42
C GLY A 135 -9.36 -0.40 -0.93
N CYS A 136 -9.79 -1.34 -1.77
CA CYS A 136 -9.27 -1.48 -3.13
C CYS A 136 -9.62 -0.25 -3.99
N GLU A 137 -10.83 0.27 -3.92
CA GLU A 137 -11.22 1.50 -4.63
C GLU A 137 -10.35 2.70 -4.24
N LEU A 138 -10.21 2.93 -2.93
CA LEU A 138 -9.41 4.04 -2.42
C LEU A 138 -7.92 3.89 -2.78
N GLN A 139 -7.38 2.67 -2.72
CA GLN A 139 -5.99 2.44 -3.10
C GLN A 139 -5.78 2.62 -4.61
N ARG A 140 -6.73 2.22 -5.45
CA ARG A 140 -6.67 2.48 -6.89
C ARG A 140 -6.65 3.97 -7.17
N LYS A 141 -7.53 4.75 -6.51
CA LYS A 141 -7.54 6.20 -6.66
C LYS A 141 -6.22 6.85 -6.22
N ARG A 142 -5.65 6.43 -5.09
CA ARG A 142 -4.34 6.95 -4.64
C ARG A 142 -3.22 6.69 -5.64
N VAL A 143 -3.17 5.48 -6.22
CA VAL A 143 -2.17 5.13 -7.24
C VAL A 143 -2.40 5.95 -8.52
N GLU A 144 -3.65 6.17 -8.93
CA GLU A 144 -3.99 7.04 -10.06
C GLU A 144 -3.51 8.49 -9.84
N CYS A 145 -3.81 9.09 -8.69
CA CYS A 145 -3.35 10.43 -8.34
C CYS A 145 -1.82 10.51 -8.29
N ALA A 146 -1.15 9.50 -7.73
CA ALA A 146 0.30 9.44 -7.64
C ALA A 146 0.94 9.36 -9.04
N ILE A 147 0.39 8.55 -9.96
CA ILE A 147 0.86 8.49 -11.36
C ILE A 147 0.68 9.86 -12.04
N MET A 148 -0.46 10.51 -11.83
CA MET A 148 -0.73 11.84 -12.39
C MET A 148 0.30 12.87 -11.92
N ILE A 149 0.60 12.91 -10.61
CA ILE A 149 1.61 13.81 -10.05
C ILE A 149 2.97 13.55 -10.70
N GLN A 150 3.42 12.29 -10.77
CA GLN A 150 4.71 11.94 -11.38
C GLN A 150 4.77 12.31 -12.86
N ALA A 151 3.67 12.13 -13.60
CA ALA A 151 3.58 12.54 -15.00
C ALA A 151 3.68 14.06 -15.16
N ALA A 152 2.95 14.83 -14.35
CA ALA A 152 2.98 16.29 -14.39
C ALA A 152 4.39 16.85 -14.08
N LEU A 153 5.06 16.30 -13.06
CA LEU A 153 6.43 16.69 -12.71
C LEU A 153 7.43 16.35 -13.84
N ALA A 154 7.30 15.16 -14.44
CA ALA A 154 8.15 14.76 -15.56
C ALA A 154 7.93 15.61 -16.82
N GLU A 155 6.71 16.07 -17.08
CA GLU A 155 6.42 17.01 -18.16
C GLU A 155 7.09 18.37 -17.92
N GLU A 156 7.00 18.91 -16.70
CA GLU A 156 7.65 20.16 -16.29
C GLU A 156 9.19 20.08 -16.45
N ASP A 157 9.81 18.97 -16.02
CA ASP A 157 11.26 18.75 -16.17
C ASP A 157 11.70 18.62 -17.65
N SER A 158 10.79 18.19 -18.54
CA SER A 158 11.06 17.98 -19.97
C SER A 158 10.84 19.22 -20.84
N SER A 159 10.15 20.24 -20.33
CA SER A 159 9.99 21.50 -21.04
C SER A 159 11.30 22.30 -21.01
N PRO A 160 11.86 22.69 -22.18
CA PRO A 160 13.07 23.50 -22.21
C PRO A 160 12.80 24.82 -21.46
N ASN A 161 13.71 25.20 -20.57
CA ASN A 161 13.80 26.56 -20.04
C ASN A 161 14.01 27.53 -21.21
N GLU A 162 12.95 28.15 -21.72
CA GLU A 162 13.03 29.21 -22.75
C GLU A 162 13.51 30.56 -22.18
N GLU A 163 13.90 30.65 -20.91
CA GLU A 163 14.36 31.88 -20.28
C GLU A 163 15.77 31.74 -19.67
N ALA A 164 16.79 31.56 -20.51
CA ALA A 164 18.19 31.78 -20.12
C ALA A 164 19.12 32.02 -21.33
N ASP A 165 18.78 32.92 -22.26
CA ASP A 165 19.79 33.50 -23.16
C ASP A 165 19.33 34.83 -23.80
N GLU A 166 19.12 35.86 -22.97
CA GLU A 166 19.15 37.25 -23.43
C GLU A 166 19.94 38.11 -22.43
N SER A 167 21.26 37.87 -22.33
CA SER A 167 22.23 38.92 -21.99
C SER A 167 23.67 38.41 -22.11
N GLU A 168 24.32 38.70 -23.24
CA GLU A 168 25.64 39.35 -23.34
C GLU A 168 25.98 39.71 -24.79
#